data_AF-A0A8F1M9M6-F1
#
_entry.id   AF-A0A8F1M9M6-F1
#
_cell.length_a   1.000
_cell.length_b   1.000
_cell.length_c   1.000
_cell.angle_alpha   90.00
_cell.angle_beta   90.00
_cell.angle_gamma   90.00
#
_symmetry.space_group_name_H-M   'P 1'
#
loop_
_entity.id
_entity.type
_entity.pdbx_description
1 polymer ?
#
loop_
_entity_poly.entity_id
_entity_poly.type
_entity_poly.pdbx_seq_one_letter_code
_entity_poly.pdbx_strand_id
1 'polypeptide(L)'
;METLPNHNKLLTYRALQCVAAELGVDESDLQIASVSGGFSRNRRALVSAGDRTIFVKEVDVDVLPDDGERELGWLKKDYEVIRLLQKLHPQYVADQITLSDDGHVLMTTSYTSADGWLWRPPAEKSVAERYISTVIAAVRELEKIKLPQELIEELQLQPFVAGELGLDDGIDQIIADADIRRRLIDNYQKLLPNSVGD
;
A
#
# COMPACT_ATOMS: atom_id res chain seq x y z
N MET A 1 -7.26 -37.65 -0.39
CA MET A 1 -7.50 -36.20 -0.51
C MET A 1 -6.12 -35.58 -0.53
N GLU A 2 -5.49 -35.55 -1.71
CA GLU A 2 -4.14 -35.02 -1.89
C GLU A 2 -4.26 -33.53 -2.19
N THR A 3 -3.65 -32.72 -1.33
CA THR A 3 -3.51 -31.27 -1.52
C THR A 3 -2.62 -31.02 -2.72
N LEU A 4 -3.23 -30.55 -3.82
CA LEU A 4 -2.52 -30.15 -5.03
C LEU A 4 -1.49 -29.04 -4.70
N PRO A 5 -0.27 -29.08 -5.28
CA PRO A 5 0.83 -28.20 -4.93
C PRO A 5 0.45 -26.71 -5.10
N ASN A 6 0.72 -25.92 -4.07
CA ASN A 6 0.42 -24.49 -3.92
C ASN A 6 1.29 -23.56 -4.80
N HIS A 7 1.70 -24.02 -6.00
CA HIS A 7 2.76 -23.37 -6.77
C HIS A 7 2.29 -22.41 -7.87
N ASN A 8 0.98 -22.16 -8.01
CA ASN A 8 0.49 -21.23 -9.03
C ASN A 8 -0.81 -20.47 -8.65
N LYS A 9 -1.15 -20.40 -7.37
CA LYS A 9 -2.31 -19.61 -6.91
C LYS A 9 -1.84 -18.23 -6.47
N LEU A 10 -2.53 -17.17 -6.90
CA LEU A 10 -2.22 -15.79 -6.53
C LEU A 10 -2.38 -15.53 -5.02
N LEU A 11 -3.27 -16.27 -4.36
CA LEU A 11 -3.52 -16.27 -2.92
C LEU A 11 -3.66 -17.72 -2.43
N THR A 12 -3.37 -17.98 -1.15
CA THR A 12 -3.62 -19.31 -0.57
C THR A 12 -5.12 -19.55 -0.34
N TYR A 13 -5.48 -20.81 -0.08
CA TYR A 13 -6.85 -21.18 0.26
C TYR A 13 -7.34 -20.47 1.53
N ARG A 14 -6.47 -20.32 2.55
CA ARG A 14 -6.81 -19.62 3.80
C ARG A 14 -7.15 -18.15 3.53
N ALA A 15 -6.39 -17.46 2.69
CA ALA A 15 -6.72 -16.09 2.30
C ALA A 15 -8.04 -16.00 1.55
N LEU A 16 -8.36 -16.96 0.67
CA LEU A 16 -9.64 -16.99 -0.03
C LEU A 16 -10.82 -17.21 0.93
N GLN A 17 -10.65 -18.02 1.98
CA GLN A 17 -11.67 -18.17 3.03
C GLN A 17 -11.93 -16.86 3.78
N CYS A 18 -10.88 -16.12 4.14
CA CYS A 18 -11.03 -14.80 4.77
C CYS A 18 -11.79 -13.83 3.85
N VAL A 19 -11.45 -13.83 2.56
CA VAL A 19 -12.10 -12.97 1.56
C VAL A 19 -13.56 -13.35 1.34
N ALA A 20 -13.87 -14.64 1.24
CA ALA A 20 -15.23 -15.14 1.11
C ALA A 20 -16.10 -14.72 2.31
N ALA A 21 -15.56 -14.86 3.53
CA ALA A 21 -16.22 -14.40 4.75
C ALA A 21 -16.46 -12.89 4.76
N GLU A 22 -15.47 -12.09 4.35
CA GLU A 22 -15.58 -10.62 4.28
C GLU A 22 -16.61 -10.15 3.24
N LEU A 23 -16.70 -10.88 2.12
CA LEU A 23 -17.65 -10.57 1.05
C LEU A 23 -19.05 -11.18 1.30
N GLY A 24 -19.15 -12.16 2.20
CA GLY A 24 -20.40 -12.88 2.50
C GLY A 24 -20.85 -13.80 1.37
N VAL A 25 -19.89 -14.44 0.68
CA VAL A 25 -20.12 -15.28 -0.52
C VAL A 25 -19.41 -16.62 -0.38
N ASP A 26 -19.73 -17.58 -1.25
CA ASP A 26 -18.98 -18.84 -1.33
C ASP A 26 -17.63 -18.64 -2.04
N GLU A 27 -16.61 -19.40 -1.63
CA GLU A 27 -15.27 -19.33 -2.23
C GLU A 27 -15.27 -19.62 -3.75
N SER A 28 -16.24 -20.40 -4.22
CA SER A 28 -16.42 -20.72 -5.65
C SER A 28 -16.84 -19.52 -6.50
N ASP A 29 -17.38 -18.48 -5.87
CA ASP A 29 -17.87 -17.28 -6.55
C ASP A 29 -16.78 -16.21 -6.71
N LEU A 30 -15.61 -16.44 -6.11
CA LEU A 30 -14.49 -15.51 -6.13
C LEU A 30 -13.77 -15.51 -7.48
N GLN A 31 -13.58 -14.32 -8.04
CA GLN A 31 -12.75 -14.08 -9.21
C GLN A 31 -11.47 -13.37 -8.80
N ILE A 32 -10.31 -13.94 -9.15
CA ILE A 32 -9.01 -13.45 -8.70
C ILE A 32 -8.26 -12.87 -9.90
N ALA A 33 -7.81 -11.62 -9.79
CA ALA A 33 -6.98 -10.95 -10.77
C ALA A 33 -5.61 -10.59 -10.18
N SER A 34 -4.56 -10.79 -10.97
CA SER A 34 -3.20 -10.43 -10.57
C SER A 34 -3.00 -8.92 -10.53
N VAL A 35 -2.06 -8.48 -9.70
CA VAL A 35 -1.65 -7.09 -9.57
C VAL A 35 -0.14 -7.00 -9.67
N SER A 36 0.35 -5.90 -10.24
CA SER A 36 1.78 -5.63 -10.37
C SER A 36 2.27 -4.60 -9.33
N GLY A 37 3.59 -4.54 -9.12
CA GLY A 37 4.24 -3.55 -8.25
C GLY A 37 4.51 -4.06 -6.84
N GLY A 38 4.83 -3.16 -5.92
CA GLY A 38 5.04 -3.41 -4.48
C GLY A 38 6.35 -4.11 -4.09
N PHE A 39 6.94 -3.67 -2.98
CA PHE A 39 8.26 -4.11 -2.51
C PHE A 39 8.22 -5.34 -1.58
N SER A 40 7.11 -5.57 -0.88
CA SER A 40 6.98 -6.69 0.05
C SER A 40 6.88 -8.03 -0.66
N ARG A 41 7.23 -9.11 0.03
CA ARG A 41 7.08 -10.49 -0.48
C ARG A 41 5.65 -11.04 -0.33
N ASN A 42 4.72 -10.21 0.09
CA ASN A 42 3.31 -10.56 0.25
C ASN A 42 2.70 -10.98 -1.08
N ARG A 43 1.90 -12.04 -1.04
CA ARG A 43 0.97 -12.39 -2.12
C ARG A 43 -0.08 -11.28 -2.22
N ARG A 44 -0.44 -10.90 -3.45
CA ARG A 44 -1.34 -9.77 -3.70
C ARG A 44 -2.25 -10.04 -4.88
N ALA A 45 -3.51 -9.67 -4.74
CA ALA A 45 -4.51 -9.81 -5.80
C ALA A 45 -5.66 -8.82 -5.63
N LEU A 46 -6.38 -8.58 -6.71
CA LEU A 46 -7.76 -8.11 -6.64
C LEU A 46 -8.67 -9.33 -6.60
N VAL A 47 -9.64 -9.32 -5.69
CA VAL A 47 -10.65 -10.38 -5.59
C VAL A 47 -12.03 -9.76 -5.74
N SER A 48 -12.83 -10.32 -6.65
CA SER A 48 -14.18 -9.83 -6.95
C SER A 48 -15.23 -10.90 -6.70
N ALA A 49 -16.39 -10.47 -6.23
CA ALA A 49 -17.61 -11.27 -6.16
C ALA A 49 -18.80 -10.38 -6.48
N GLY A 50 -19.50 -10.67 -7.58
CA GLY A 50 -20.57 -9.80 -8.09
C GLY A 50 -20.03 -8.42 -8.50
N ASP A 51 -20.59 -7.37 -7.90
CA ASP A 51 -20.24 -5.96 -8.13
C ASP A 51 -19.16 -5.43 -7.16
N ARG A 52 -18.72 -6.25 -6.20
CA ARG A 52 -17.72 -5.88 -5.21
C ARG A 52 -16.34 -6.39 -5.61
N THR A 53 -15.36 -5.51 -5.55
CA THR A 53 -13.93 -5.86 -5.67
C THR A 53 -13.18 -5.32 -4.47
N ILE A 54 -12.27 -6.13 -3.94
CA ILE A 54 -11.35 -5.76 -2.87
C ILE A 54 -9.92 -6.05 -3.27
N PHE A 55 -8.98 -5.31 -2.68
CA PHE A 55 -7.57 -5.58 -2.79
C PHE A 55 -7.12 -6.40 -1.58
N VAL A 56 -6.32 -7.44 -1.83
CA VAL A 56 -5.88 -8.39 -0.81
C VAL A 56 -4.36 -8.41 -0.76
N LYS A 57 -3.81 -8.31 0.45
CA LYS A 57 -2.41 -8.57 0.78
C LYS A 57 -2.37 -9.75 1.75
N GLU A 58 -1.63 -10.78 1.40
CA GLU A 58 -1.44 -11.97 2.23
C GLU A 58 0.04 -12.18 2.54
N VAL A 59 0.33 -12.53 3.79
CA VAL A 59 1.62 -13.06 4.23
C VAL A 59 1.52 -14.58 4.28
N ASP A 60 2.16 -15.25 3.33
CA ASP A 60 2.23 -16.71 3.26
C ASP A 60 3.48 -17.19 4.01
N VAL A 61 3.29 -17.53 5.29
CA VAL A 61 4.37 -17.94 6.19
C VAL A 61 5.03 -19.26 5.76
N ASP A 62 4.34 -20.09 4.97
CA ASP A 62 4.89 -21.37 4.51
C ASP A 62 6.00 -21.19 3.46
N VAL A 63 6.08 -20.01 2.83
CA VAL A 63 7.06 -19.72 1.76
C VAL A 63 8.03 -18.59 2.11
N LEU A 64 7.83 -17.93 3.24
CA LEU A 64 8.69 -16.81 3.68
C LEU A 64 9.72 -17.28 4.72
N PRO A 65 10.91 -16.67 4.75
CA PRO A 65 11.87 -16.94 5.81
C PRO A 65 11.35 -16.43 7.16
N ASP A 66 11.91 -16.97 8.24
CA ASP A 66 11.64 -16.53 9.62
C ASP A 66 10.13 -16.44 9.92
N ASP A 67 9.37 -17.42 9.44
CA ASP A 67 7.92 -17.51 9.57
C ASP A 67 7.16 -16.23 9.14
N GLY A 68 7.76 -15.44 8.23
CA GLY A 68 7.20 -14.20 7.74
C GLY A 68 7.08 -13.07 8.78
N GLU A 69 7.80 -13.14 9.91
CA GLU A 69 7.68 -12.16 11.02
C GLU A 69 7.76 -10.70 10.56
N ARG A 70 8.69 -10.40 9.64
CA ARG A 70 8.87 -9.06 9.09
C ARG A 70 7.64 -8.62 8.30
N GLU A 71 7.20 -9.43 7.35
CA GLU A 71 6.05 -9.16 6.50
C GLU A 71 4.75 -9.06 7.32
N LEU A 72 4.57 -9.88 8.36
CA LEU A 72 3.48 -9.78 9.33
C LEU A 72 3.53 -8.44 10.09
N GLY A 73 4.70 -8.04 10.56
CA GLY A 73 4.92 -6.75 11.21
C GLY A 73 4.56 -5.58 10.30
N TRP A 74 4.97 -5.62 9.03
CA TRP A 74 4.59 -4.62 8.03
C TRP A 74 3.10 -4.64 7.71
N LEU A 75 2.48 -5.81 7.60
CA LEU A 75 1.05 -5.93 7.31
C LEU A 75 0.19 -5.35 8.44
N LYS A 76 0.55 -5.64 9.70
CA LYS A 76 -0.11 -5.06 10.87
C LYS A 76 0.11 -3.53 10.91
N LYS A 77 1.32 -3.06 10.63
CA LYS A 77 1.61 -1.62 10.56
C LYS A 77 0.78 -0.92 9.48
N ASP A 78 0.66 -1.50 8.29
CA ASP A 78 -0.21 -0.99 7.22
C ASP A 78 -1.66 -0.84 7.73
N TYR A 79 -2.18 -1.87 8.40
CA TYR A 79 -3.52 -1.84 8.99
C TYR A 79 -3.69 -0.71 10.01
N GLU A 80 -2.82 -0.62 11.00
CA GLU A 80 -2.94 0.37 12.08
C GLU A 80 -2.77 1.81 11.59
N VAL A 81 -1.84 2.06 10.66
CA VAL A 81 -1.63 3.39 10.07
C VAL A 81 -2.86 3.81 9.26
N ILE A 82 -3.45 2.91 8.46
CA ILE A 82 -4.67 3.24 7.72
C ILE A 82 -5.82 3.50 8.70
N ARG A 83 -6.02 2.69 9.74
CA ARG A 83 -7.05 2.90 10.77
C ARG A 83 -6.88 4.23 11.52
N LEU A 84 -5.64 4.63 11.79
CA LEU A 84 -5.33 5.94 12.36
C LEU A 84 -5.73 7.06 11.39
N LEU A 85 -5.32 6.97 10.14
CA LEU A 85 -5.62 7.97 9.11
C LEU A 85 -7.11 8.03 8.77
N GLN A 86 -7.86 6.93 8.84
CA GLN A 86 -9.32 6.95 8.70
C GLN A 86 -9.99 7.85 9.74
N LYS A 87 -9.42 7.97 10.95
CA LYS A 87 -9.94 8.85 12.01
C LYS A 87 -9.56 10.32 11.80
N LEU A 88 -8.42 10.57 11.15
CA LEU A 88 -7.84 11.91 11.03
C LEU A 88 -8.17 12.57 9.68
N HIS A 89 -7.96 11.85 8.58
CA HIS A 89 -8.15 12.29 7.20
C HIS A 89 -8.68 11.13 6.33
N PRO A 90 -9.94 10.70 6.52
CA PRO A 90 -10.50 9.54 5.82
C PRO A 90 -10.44 9.66 4.30
N GLN A 91 -10.46 10.88 3.74
CA GLN A 91 -10.41 11.12 2.30
C GLN A 91 -9.10 10.69 1.61
N TYR A 92 -8.05 10.36 2.37
CA TYR A 92 -6.73 10.00 1.82
C TYR A 92 -6.41 8.50 1.95
N VAL A 93 -7.29 7.70 2.52
CA VAL A 93 -7.07 6.27 2.74
C VAL A 93 -8.28 5.46 2.31
N ALA A 94 -8.10 4.13 2.22
CA ALA A 94 -9.19 3.24 1.84
C ALA A 94 -10.36 3.34 2.83
N ASP A 95 -11.59 3.34 2.31
CA ASP A 95 -12.82 3.45 3.10
C ASP A 95 -13.02 2.23 4.01
N GLN A 96 -12.76 1.04 3.47
CA GLN A 96 -12.83 -0.22 4.19
C GLN A 96 -11.44 -0.81 4.31
N ILE A 97 -11.15 -1.31 5.51
CA ILE A 97 -9.96 -2.09 5.80
C ILE A 97 -10.27 -3.14 6.86
N THR A 98 -9.85 -4.36 6.59
CA THR A 98 -10.06 -5.52 7.47
C THR A 98 -8.77 -6.32 7.53
N LEU A 99 -8.29 -6.59 8.74
CA LEU A 99 -7.20 -7.53 9.00
C LEU A 99 -7.82 -8.80 9.55
N SER A 100 -7.45 -9.96 9.01
CA SER A 100 -7.90 -11.25 9.53
C SER A 100 -7.51 -11.43 11.00
N ASP A 101 -8.27 -12.24 11.73
CA ASP A 101 -8.04 -12.47 13.17
C ASP A 101 -6.64 -13.00 13.49
N ASP A 102 -6.05 -13.75 12.57
CA ASP A 102 -4.68 -14.25 12.66
C ASP A 102 -3.60 -13.24 12.22
N GLY A 103 -3.99 -12.10 11.65
CA GLY A 103 -3.10 -11.05 11.17
C GLY A 103 -2.38 -11.33 9.84
N HIS A 104 -2.74 -12.38 9.10
CA HIS A 104 -2.03 -12.79 7.89
C HIS A 104 -2.61 -12.21 6.59
N VAL A 105 -3.86 -11.74 6.63
CA VAL A 105 -4.59 -11.28 5.45
C VAL A 105 -5.16 -9.89 5.69
N LEU A 106 -4.70 -8.92 4.92
CA LEU A 106 -5.22 -7.56 4.90
C LEU A 106 -6.07 -7.36 3.65
N MET A 107 -7.29 -6.90 3.85
CA MET A 107 -8.27 -6.64 2.82
C MET A 107 -8.63 -5.15 2.84
N THR A 108 -8.63 -4.49 1.69
CA THR A 108 -9.02 -3.08 1.57
C THR A 108 -10.00 -2.88 0.43
N THR A 109 -10.74 -1.78 0.45
CA THR A 109 -11.40 -1.29 -0.77
C THR A 109 -10.41 -1.23 -1.92
N SER A 110 -10.81 -1.71 -3.10
CA SER A 110 -10.07 -1.47 -4.33
C SER A 110 -10.66 -0.27 -5.06
N TYR A 111 -9.80 0.66 -5.49
CA TYR A 111 -10.21 1.79 -6.32
C TYR A 111 -9.86 1.50 -7.78
N THR A 112 -10.73 1.94 -8.69
CA THR A 112 -10.34 2.02 -10.09
C THR A 112 -9.29 3.11 -10.27
N SER A 113 -8.56 3.10 -11.39
CA SER A 113 -7.58 4.17 -11.68
C SER A 113 -8.21 5.56 -11.78
N ALA A 114 -9.52 5.67 -12.02
CA ALA A 114 -10.23 6.95 -12.05
C ALA A 114 -10.48 7.52 -10.65
N ASP A 115 -10.55 6.65 -9.64
CA ASP A 115 -10.98 6.98 -8.28
C ASP A 115 -9.82 6.93 -7.26
N GLY A 116 -8.61 6.54 -7.69
CA GLY A 116 -7.46 6.32 -6.83
C GLY A 116 -6.22 7.14 -7.19
N TRP A 117 -5.21 7.06 -6.33
CA TRP A 117 -3.88 7.61 -6.60
C TRP A 117 -3.13 6.74 -7.62
N LEU A 118 -2.49 7.39 -8.57
CA LEU A 118 -1.72 6.76 -9.64
C LEU A 118 -0.22 6.82 -9.34
N TRP A 119 0.46 5.69 -9.54
CA TRP A 119 1.91 5.63 -9.45
C TRP A 119 2.60 6.49 -10.53
N ARG A 120 2.00 6.56 -11.73
CA ARG A 120 2.45 7.44 -12.81
C ARG A 120 1.39 8.52 -13.04
N PRO A 121 1.76 9.80 -13.13
CA PRO A 121 0.82 10.86 -13.48
C PRO A 121 0.15 10.57 -14.83
N PRO A 122 -1.08 11.07 -15.04
CA PRO A 122 -1.75 11.01 -16.34
C PRO A 122 -0.90 11.55 -17.48
N ALA A 123 -1.07 11.00 -18.69
CA ALA A 123 -0.27 11.41 -19.86
C ALA A 123 -0.64 12.82 -20.37
N GLU A 124 -1.90 13.24 -20.21
CA GLU A 124 -2.35 14.58 -20.60
C GLU A 124 -1.80 15.62 -19.62
N LYS A 125 -1.05 16.59 -20.14
CA LYS A 125 -0.32 17.59 -19.33
C LYS A 125 -1.19 18.33 -18.32
N SER A 126 -2.34 18.87 -18.74
CA SER A 126 -3.29 19.58 -17.87
C SER A 126 -3.80 18.71 -16.73
N VAL A 127 -4.09 17.44 -17.03
CA VAL A 127 -4.56 16.48 -16.02
C VAL A 127 -3.42 16.11 -15.07
N ALA A 128 -2.20 15.94 -15.60
CA ALA A 128 -1.01 15.68 -14.80
C ALA A 128 -0.71 16.82 -13.82
N GLU A 129 -0.76 18.07 -14.26
CA GLU A 129 -0.54 19.26 -13.41
C GLU A 129 -1.57 19.34 -12.28
N ARG A 130 -2.85 19.08 -12.59
CA ARG A 130 -3.92 19.03 -11.58
C ARG A 130 -3.74 17.86 -10.62
N TYR A 131 -3.38 16.68 -11.13
CA TYR A 131 -3.11 15.49 -10.32
C TYR A 131 -1.97 15.75 -9.33
N ILE A 132 -0.83 16.24 -9.82
CA ILE A 132 0.34 16.58 -9.00
C ILE A 132 -0.03 17.63 -7.95
N SER A 133 -0.77 18.67 -8.33
CA SER A 133 -1.23 19.70 -7.39
C SER A 133 -2.12 19.12 -6.29
N THR A 134 -2.98 18.14 -6.63
CA THR A 134 -3.84 17.44 -5.67
C THR A 134 -3.02 16.57 -4.71
N VAL A 135 -2.01 15.85 -5.23
CA VAL A 135 -1.06 15.07 -4.41
C VAL A 135 -0.31 15.99 -3.43
N ILE A 136 0.25 17.11 -3.91
CA ILE A 136 0.98 18.07 -3.06
C ILE A 136 0.07 18.63 -1.96
N ALA A 137 -1.17 18.97 -2.29
CA ALA A 137 -2.14 19.44 -1.31
C ALA A 137 -2.43 18.37 -0.24
N ALA A 138 -2.62 17.11 -0.65
CA ALA A 138 -2.83 16.00 0.28
C ALA A 138 -1.64 15.78 1.20
N VAL A 139 -0.42 15.78 0.66
CA VAL A 139 0.82 15.63 1.43
C VAL A 139 0.97 16.75 2.46
N ARG A 140 0.74 18.02 2.07
CA ARG A 140 0.80 19.16 3.00
C ARG A 140 -0.23 19.05 4.13
N GLU A 141 -1.41 18.51 3.88
CA GLU A 141 -2.40 18.29 4.93
C GLU A 141 -1.94 17.17 5.89
N LEU A 142 -1.41 16.07 5.35
CA LEU A 142 -0.88 14.96 6.15
C LEU A 142 0.35 15.37 6.98
N GLU A 143 1.23 16.22 6.47
CA GLU A 143 2.43 16.73 7.19
C GLU A 143 2.07 17.58 8.42
N LYS A 144 0.87 18.19 8.45
CA LYS A 144 0.40 18.97 9.61
C LYS A 144 -0.07 18.11 10.77
N ILE A 145 -0.23 16.80 10.56
CA ILE A 145 -0.70 15.89 11.61
C ILE A 145 0.35 15.82 12.72
N LYS A 146 -0.07 16.19 13.93
CA LYS A 146 0.71 15.98 15.14
C LYS A 146 0.27 14.69 15.81
N LEU A 147 1.11 13.66 15.73
CA LEU A 147 0.86 12.39 16.39
C LEU A 147 1.46 12.41 17.82
N PRO A 148 0.76 11.83 18.81
CA PRO A 148 1.33 11.52 20.11
C PRO A 148 2.61 10.68 19.98
N GLN A 149 3.58 10.91 20.87
CA GLN A 149 4.87 10.21 20.86
C GLN A 149 4.67 8.70 21.00
N GLU A 150 3.70 8.28 21.81
CA GLU A 150 3.38 6.87 22.04
C GLU A 150 2.97 6.18 20.74
N LEU A 151 2.16 6.84 19.89
CA LEU A 151 1.74 6.29 18.59
C LEU A 151 2.89 6.26 17.59
N ILE A 152 3.80 7.25 17.64
CA ILE A 152 4.99 7.27 16.79
C ILE A 152 5.90 6.07 17.12
N GLU A 153 6.11 5.79 18.40
CA GLU A 153 6.94 4.69 18.87
C GLU A 153 6.30 3.33 18.59
N GLU A 154 5.02 3.17 18.93
CA GLU A 154 4.27 1.92 18.72
C GLU A 154 4.24 1.51 17.24
N LEU A 155 3.95 2.47 16.37
CA LEU A 155 3.91 2.23 14.92
C LEU A 155 5.29 2.35 14.27
N GLN A 156 6.34 2.66 15.03
CA GLN A 156 7.70 2.90 14.55
C GLN A 156 7.71 3.87 13.36
N LEU A 157 6.96 4.97 13.46
CA LEU A 157 6.89 5.98 12.41
C LEU A 157 8.19 6.76 12.40
N GLN A 158 8.75 6.92 11.20
CA GLN A 158 9.94 7.74 11.00
C GLN A 158 9.54 8.93 10.12
N PRO A 159 9.98 10.15 10.46
CA PRO A 159 9.77 11.30 9.61
C PRO A 159 10.59 11.10 8.33
N PHE A 160 9.96 10.64 7.25
CA PHE A 160 10.67 10.34 6.00
C PHE A 160 11.29 11.59 5.38
N VAL A 161 10.51 12.67 5.24
CA VAL A 161 10.98 13.90 4.57
C VAL A 161 12.02 14.63 5.42
N ALA A 162 11.77 14.83 6.71
CA ALA A 162 12.75 15.49 7.58
C ALA A 162 13.99 14.61 7.87
N GLY A 163 13.80 13.31 8.06
CA GLY A 163 14.87 12.37 8.42
C GLY A 163 15.76 11.94 7.26
N GLU A 164 15.19 11.56 6.11
CA GLU A 164 15.96 11.04 4.97
C GLU A 164 16.39 12.15 4.00
N LEU A 165 15.64 13.26 3.93
CA LEU A 165 15.92 14.35 2.98
C LEU A 165 16.53 15.59 3.65
N GLY A 166 16.55 15.63 5.00
CA GLY A 166 17.10 16.76 5.76
C GLY A 166 16.34 18.06 5.54
N LEU A 167 15.03 17.96 5.27
CA LEU A 167 14.16 19.09 4.95
C LEU A 167 13.26 19.39 6.14
N ASP A 168 13.67 20.36 6.96
CA ASP A 168 12.84 20.85 8.07
C ASP A 168 11.53 21.49 7.57
N ASP A 169 11.52 21.99 6.33
CA ASP A 169 10.38 22.64 5.68
C ASP A 169 9.62 21.72 4.69
N GLY A 170 9.83 20.40 4.77
CA GLY A 170 8.99 19.41 4.08
C GLY A 170 9.02 19.49 2.55
N ILE A 171 7.86 19.28 1.91
CA ILE A 171 7.70 19.31 0.45
C ILE A 171 7.97 20.69 -0.19
N ASP A 172 7.82 21.78 0.57
CA ASP A 172 8.01 23.14 0.06
C ASP A 172 9.48 23.42 -0.28
N GLN A 173 10.40 22.85 0.49
CA GLN A 173 11.83 22.94 0.21
C GLN A 173 12.20 22.13 -1.04
N ILE A 174 11.57 20.97 -1.27
CA ILE A 174 11.71 20.21 -2.53
C ILE A 174 11.25 21.06 -3.72
N ILE A 175 10.14 21.80 -3.58
CA ILE A 175 9.62 22.65 -4.66
C ILE A 175 10.52 23.86 -4.91
N ALA A 176 11.08 24.46 -3.86
CA ALA A 176 11.91 25.66 -3.98
C ALA A 176 13.35 25.37 -4.46
N ASP A 177 13.96 24.27 -4.04
CA ASP A 177 15.38 23.98 -4.24
C ASP A 177 15.62 22.94 -5.34
N ALA A 178 16.24 23.38 -6.45
CA ALA A 178 16.53 22.53 -7.60
C ALA A 178 17.61 21.46 -7.32
N ASP A 179 18.55 21.72 -6.41
CA ASP A 179 19.61 20.79 -6.06
C ASP A 179 19.09 19.71 -5.10
N ILE A 180 18.15 20.04 -4.21
CA ILE A 180 17.38 19.04 -3.44
C ILE A 180 16.61 18.12 -4.39
N ARG A 181 15.87 18.66 -5.36
CA ARG A 181 15.17 17.83 -6.36
C ARG A 181 16.12 16.93 -7.13
N ARG A 182 17.26 17.47 -7.57
CA ARG A 182 18.25 16.68 -8.33
C ARG A 182 18.79 15.53 -7.48
N ARG A 183 19.20 15.79 -6.23
CA ARG A 183 19.69 14.75 -5.30
C ARG A 183 18.64 13.67 -5.05
N LEU A 184 17.39 14.06 -4.88
CA LEU A 184 16.26 13.13 -4.74
C LEU A 184 16.12 12.21 -5.96
N ILE A 185 16.10 12.78 -7.16
CA ILE A 185 16.02 12.03 -8.42
C ILE A 185 17.21 11.08 -8.54
N ASP A 186 18.43 11.55 -8.28
CA ASP A 186 19.64 10.74 -8.37
C ASP A 186 19.62 9.58 -7.36
N ASN A 187 19.14 9.81 -6.13
CA ASN A 187 19.01 8.77 -5.12
C ASN A 187 17.97 7.72 -5.52
N TYR A 188 16.80 8.15 -6.02
CA TYR A 188 15.80 7.21 -6.53
C TYR A 188 16.33 6.40 -7.72
N GLN A 189 17.05 7.03 -8.66
CA GLN A 189 17.66 6.33 -9.79
C GLN A 189 18.68 5.28 -9.36
N LYS A 190 19.43 5.50 -8.28
CA LYS A 190 20.33 4.49 -7.70
C LYS A 190 19.59 3.30 -7.06
N LEU A 191 18.40 3.53 -6.52
CA LEU A 191 17.56 2.51 -5.87
C LEU A 191 16.79 1.67 -6.87
N LEU A 192 16.55 2.18 -8.08
CA LEU A 192 15.98 1.39 -9.15
C LEU A 192 17.04 0.34 -9.56
N PRO A 193 16.74 -0.98 -9.49
CA PRO A 193 17.62 -1.95 -10.10
C PRO A 193 17.76 -1.58 -11.58
N ASN A 194 18.96 -1.74 -12.15
CA ASN A 194 19.20 -1.66 -13.58
C ASN A 194 18.25 -2.65 -14.28
N SER A 195 17.04 -2.20 -14.59
CA SER A 195 16.05 -2.95 -15.33
C SER A 195 16.53 -2.89 -16.76
N VAL A 196 17.27 -3.94 -17.13
CA VAL A 196 17.52 -4.27 -18.52
C VAL A 196 16.16 -4.41 -19.19
N GLY A 197 15.88 -3.48 -20.12
CA GLY A 197 15.24 -3.72 -21.40
C GLY A 197 13.79 -4.19 -21.41
N ASP A 198 12.96 -3.41 -22.11
CA ASP A 198 11.68 -3.78 -22.71
C ASP A 198 11.66 -5.19 -23.37
#